data_AF-A0A6N7H424-F1
#
_entry.id   AF-A0A6N7H424-F1
#
_cell.length_a   1.000
_cell.length_b   1.000
_cell.length_c   1.000
_cell.angle_alpha   90.00
_cell.angle_beta   90.00
_cell.angle_gamma   90.00
#
_symmetry.space_group_name_H-M   'P 1'
#
loop_
_entity.id
_entity.type
_entity.pdbx_description
1 polymer ?
#
loop_
_entity_poly.entity_id
_entity_poly.type
_entity_poly.pdbx_seq_one_letter_code
_entity_poly.pdbx_strand_id
1 'polypeptide(L)'
;MYPRVFRVVALSFTTMAVALASSTVPVQAEPGSGAHTGVSAAGTVAAITDRLARQLAAPLAGDARRAGLFSATEAAATGTALSGAAASPALDGALRQANRDVLAAKGLPADGPSLLRLRLAHPDMRAALSRGEAPLVAAAPADDVATTVTAYAGDGAKVLLDARKVPRQPVFVVEVDTAKALPLGLDVLRSVLDRHGITGAQPAADGGYWATQVRSVRLNDDKEPWIKGDAEIFGITGGFGLDGKVAVDTVTMPYLDNDGTTYYPNQLIVHFSAYKYNLADFVMMEDDGDTNYQSLAVALASALLTIVDGGAYVPLVNAILNAIPASWWTDDPDYVDSWYTLSTATGGQLNGAAGNGSMSLAPYWVAPL
;
A
#
# COMPACT_ATOMS: atom_id res chain seq x y z
N MET A 1 76.34 41.32 -36.81
CA MET A 1 75.71 42.27 -37.75
C MET A 1 75.59 41.58 -39.10
N TYR A 2 74.46 40.94 -39.37
CA TYR A 2 73.95 40.48 -40.68
C TYR A 2 72.42 40.31 -40.52
N PRO A 3 71.62 40.52 -41.59
CA PRO A 3 70.29 41.12 -41.50
C PRO A 3 69.14 40.11 -41.37
N ARG A 4 68.04 40.63 -40.82
CA ARG A 4 66.73 39.97 -40.75
C ARG A 4 66.09 39.91 -42.15
N VAL A 5 65.66 38.73 -42.56
CA VAL A 5 64.75 38.52 -43.70
C VAL A 5 63.38 38.17 -43.12
N PHE A 6 62.41 39.04 -43.34
CA PHE A 6 61.00 38.78 -43.05
C PHE A 6 60.44 37.83 -44.12
N ARG A 7 59.96 36.65 -43.70
CA ARG A 7 59.06 35.82 -44.50
C ARG A 7 57.65 35.98 -43.95
N VAL A 8 56.77 36.56 -44.76
CA VAL A 8 55.33 36.56 -44.58
C VAL A 8 54.84 35.15 -44.91
N VAL A 9 54.34 34.43 -43.91
CA VAL A 9 53.58 33.20 -44.08
C VAL A 9 52.10 33.57 -43.94
N ALA A 10 51.40 33.59 -45.07
CA ALA A 10 49.95 33.52 -45.10
C ALA A 10 49.58 32.04 -45.26
N LEU A 11 48.92 31.45 -44.26
CA LEU A 11 48.24 30.17 -44.44
C LEU A 11 47.02 30.09 -43.51
N SER A 12 45.86 30.33 -44.13
CA SER A 12 44.59 29.64 -43.97
C SER A 12 44.13 29.24 -42.56
N PHE A 13 43.24 30.04 -41.98
CA PHE A 13 42.34 29.61 -40.90
C PHE A 13 41.32 28.62 -41.46
N THR A 14 41.50 27.34 -41.17
CA THR A 14 40.42 26.35 -41.32
C THR A 14 39.55 26.46 -40.06
N THR A 15 38.39 27.10 -40.18
CA THR A 15 37.37 27.11 -39.14
C THR A 15 36.82 25.69 -38.98
N MET A 16 37.30 24.99 -37.95
CA MET A 16 36.70 23.74 -37.50
C MET A 16 35.41 24.08 -36.75
N ALA A 17 34.27 23.93 -37.43
CA ALA A 17 32.96 24.04 -36.82
C ALA A 17 32.81 22.88 -35.83
N VAL A 18 32.94 23.18 -34.53
CA VAL A 18 32.51 22.28 -33.46
C VAL A 18 30.98 22.26 -33.51
N ALA A 19 30.43 21.21 -34.09
CA ALA A 19 29.02 20.88 -33.91
C ALA A 19 28.84 20.48 -32.44
N LEU A 20 28.37 21.42 -31.62
CA LEU A 20 27.78 21.12 -30.33
C LEU A 20 26.54 20.27 -30.62
N ALA A 21 26.67 18.95 -30.46
CA ALA A 21 25.52 18.08 -30.36
C ALA A 21 24.78 18.46 -29.08
N SER A 22 23.80 19.33 -29.21
CA SER A 22 22.78 19.53 -28.19
C SER A 22 22.09 18.18 -28.01
N SER A 23 22.45 17.46 -26.95
CA SER A 23 21.65 16.36 -26.44
C SER A 23 20.29 16.94 -26.09
N THR A 24 19.32 16.73 -26.98
CA THR A 24 17.91 16.97 -26.66
C THR A 24 17.55 16.00 -25.56
N VAL A 25 17.63 16.46 -24.31
CA VAL A 25 16.89 15.86 -23.21
C VAL A 25 15.44 15.79 -23.70
N PRO A 26 14.79 14.61 -23.74
CA PRO A 26 13.40 14.56 -24.09
C PRO A 26 12.67 15.44 -23.07
N VAL A 27 11.99 16.47 -23.59
CA VAL A 27 11.08 17.30 -22.81
C VAL A 27 10.11 16.35 -22.13
N GLN A 28 10.26 16.27 -20.81
CA GLN A 28 9.35 15.59 -19.90
C GLN A 28 7.98 16.22 -20.14
N ALA A 29 7.08 15.45 -20.76
CA ALA A 29 5.70 15.86 -20.89
C ALA A 29 5.18 16.11 -19.47
N GLU A 30 4.64 17.30 -19.22
CA GLU A 30 3.86 17.57 -18.03
C GLU A 30 2.82 16.47 -17.88
N PRO A 31 2.58 15.93 -16.67
CA PRO A 31 1.50 14.99 -16.46
C PRO A 31 0.21 15.69 -16.87
N GLY A 32 -0.37 15.21 -17.98
CA GLY A 32 -1.64 15.70 -18.47
C GLY A 32 -2.64 15.63 -17.34
N SER A 33 -3.28 16.76 -17.05
CA SER A 33 -4.40 16.88 -16.13
C SER A 33 -5.60 16.14 -16.75
N GLY A 34 -5.51 14.82 -16.79
CA GLY A 34 -6.63 13.93 -17.06
C GLY A 34 -7.48 13.91 -15.81
N ALA A 35 -8.55 14.68 -15.82
CA ALA A 35 -9.59 14.56 -14.82
C ALA A 35 -10.13 13.13 -14.84
N HIS A 36 -9.68 12.30 -13.90
CA HIS A 36 -10.28 11.00 -13.61
C HIS A 36 -11.61 11.24 -12.89
N THR A 37 -12.63 11.70 -13.63
CA THR A 37 -14.00 11.69 -13.17
C THR A 37 -14.51 10.26 -13.16
N GLY A 38 -14.38 9.61 -12.01
CA GLY A 38 -14.85 8.25 -11.79
C GLY A 38 -15.05 7.95 -10.31
N VAL A 39 -15.63 8.87 -9.53
CA VAL A 39 -16.17 8.51 -8.22
C VAL A 39 -17.34 7.57 -8.49
N SER A 40 -17.15 6.30 -8.14
CA SER A 40 -18.19 5.27 -8.10
C SER A 40 -19.45 5.82 -7.42
N ALA A 41 -20.63 5.38 -7.86
CA ALA A 41 -21.88 5.69 -7.17
C ALA A 41 -21.90 5.13 -5.72
N ALA A 42 -21.03 4.18 -5.40
CA ALA A 42 -20.67 3.81 -4.03
C ALA A 42 -19.61 4.82 -3.53
N GLY A 43 -19.94 5.59 -2.49
CA GLY A 43 -19.00 6.57 -1.90
C GLY A 43 -17.68 5.94 -1.42
N THR A 44 -16.76 6.76 -0.91
CA THR A 44 -15.46 6.28 -0.38
C THR A 44 -15.65 5.29 0.78
N VAL A 45 -14.66 4.44 1.04
CA VAL A 45 -14.71 3.49 2.15
C VAL A 45 -14.89 4.23 3.47
N ALA A 46 -14.17 5.33 3.70
CA ALA A 46 -14.40 6.22 4.84
C ALA A 46 -15.85 6.74 4.98
N ALA A 47 -16.51 7.11 3.87
CA ALA A 47 -17.91 7.56 3.91
C ALA A 47 -18.89 6.42 4.18
N ILE A 48 -18.57 5.20 3.76
CA ILE A 48 -19.36 4.00 4.02
C ILE A 48 -19.25 3.60 5.49
N THR A 49 -18.03 3.56 6.04
CA THR A 49 -17.76 3.20 7.44
C THR A 49 -18.30 4.27 8.40
N ASP A 50 -18.18 5.57 8.11
CA ASP A 50 -18.78 6.65 8.92
C ASP A 50 -20.30 6.54 9.00
N ARG A 51 -20.96 6.29 7.85
CA ARG A 51 -22.41 6.07 7.81
C ARG A 51 -22.82 4.89 8.69
N LEU A 52 -22.04 3.80 8.63
CA LEU A 52 -22.30 2.62 9.43
C LEU A 52 -22.02 2.87 10.93
N ALA A 53 -20.97 3.60 11.27
CA ALA A 53 -20.67 4.02 12.64
C ALA A 53 -21.84 4.80 13.26
N ARG A 54 -22.41 5.75 12.51
CA ARG A 54 -23.61 6.48 12.93
C ARG A 54 -24.83 5.57 13.14
N GLN A 55 -25.02 4.58 12.27
CA GLN A 55 -26.13 3.61 12.38
C GLN A 55 -25.95 2.64 13.55
N LEU A 56 -24.70 2.32 13.90
CA LEU A 56 -24.36 1.42 15.01
C LEU A 56 -24.36 2.11 16.38
N ALA A 57 -24.23 3.43 16.44
CA ALA A 57 -24.16 4.18 17.70
C ALA A 57 -25.36 3.94 18.63
N ALA A 58 -26.59 4.05 18.12
CA ALA A 58 -27.79 3.85 18.93
C ALA A 58 -28.00 2.39 19.38
N PRO A 59 -27.91 1.37 18.49
CA PRO A 59 -27.96 -0.04 18.90
C PRO A 59 -26.87 -0.41 19.91
N LEU A 60 -25.63 0.07 19.73
CA LEU A 60 -24.52 -0.28 20.64
C LEU A 60 -24.66 0.37 22.02
N ALA A 61 -25.23 1.58 22.12
CA ALA A 61 -25.46 2.23 23.40
C ALA A 61 -26.55 1.53 24.26
N GLY A 62 -27.54 0.90 23.64
CA GLY A 62 -28.65 0.23 24.33
C GLY A 62 -28.51 -1.31 24.45
N ASP A 63 -27.89 -1.96 23.48
CA ASP A 63 -27.92 -3.42 23.30
C ASP A 63 -26.55 -4.10 23.37
N ALA A 64 -25.41 -3.39 23.39
CA ALA A 64 -24.11 -4.07 23.30
C ALA A 64 -23.84 -5.08 24.46
N ARG A 65 -24.45 -4.88 25.63
CA ARG A 65 -24.48 -5.87 26.75
C ARG A 65 -25.45 -7.03 26.52
N ARG A 66 -26.57 -6.79 25.82
CA ARG A 66 -27.60 -7.81 25.54
C ARG A 66 -27.31 -8.63 24.28
N ALA A 67 -26.57 -8.09 23.33
CA ALA A 67 -26.24 -8.71 22.04
C ALA A 67 -24.93 -9.53 22.06
N GLY A 68 -24.22 -9.62 23.20
CA GLY A 68 -22.97 -10.37 23.31
C GLY A 68 -21.77 -9.77 22.54
N LEU A 69 -21.98 -8.62 21.87
CA LEU A 69 -20.97 -7.88 21.10
C LEU A 69 -19.77 -7.46 21.97
N PHE A 70 -19.99 -7.13 23.24
CA PHE A 70 -18.90 -6.86 24.19
C PHE A 70 -18.07 -8.12 24.47
N SER A 71 -18.67 -9.29 24.66
CA SER A 71 -17.92 -10.51 24.97
C SER A 71 -17.02 -10.96 23.81
N ALA A 72 -17.44 -10.76 22.56
CA ALA A 72 -16.64 -11.09 21.38
C ALA A 72 -15.50 -10.08 21.13
N THR A 73 -15.76 -8.78 21.31
CA THR A 73 -14.74 -7.71 21.15
C THR A 73 -13.79 -7.60 22.34
N GLU A 74 -14.22 -7.96 23.57
CA GLU A 74 -13.33 -8.08 24.73
C GLU A 74 -12.39 -9.29 24.61
N ALA A 75 -12.82 -10.39 23.98
CA ALA A 75 -12.01 -11.58 23.76
C ALA A 75 -11.07 -11.46 22.55
N ALA A 76 -11.47 -10.74 21.50
CA ALA A 76 -10.67 -10.56 20.30
C ALA A 76 -9.67 -9.39 20.45
N ALA A 77 -8.38 -9.68 20.38
CA ALA A 77 -7.33 -8.65 20.37
C ALA A 77 -7.42 -7.74 19.13
N THR A 78 -7.93 -8.26 18.01
CA THR A 78 -7.91 -7.64 16.66
C THR A 78 -9.28 -7.20 16.15
N GLY A 79 -10.31 -7.20 17.00
CA GLY A 79 -11.69 -6.82 16.64
C GLY A 79 -12.60 -8.00 16.29
N THR A 80 -13.88 -7.71 16.05
CA THR A 80 -14.93 -8.72 15.78
C THR A 80 -15.59 -8.45 14.44
N ALA A 81 -15.76 -9.50 13.63
CA ALA A 81 -16.50 -9.40 12.37
C ALA A 81 -17.94 -8.97 12.63
N LEU A 82 -18.44 -8.00 11.88
CA LEU A 82 -19.82 -7.51 12.02
C LEU A 82 -20.85 -8.45 11.37
N SER A 83 -20.41 -9.46 10.63
CA SER A 83 -21.26 -10.48 10.04
C SER A 83 -22.04 -11.26 11.12
N GLY A 84 -23.37 -11.19 11.10
CA GLY A 84 -24.23 -11.94 12.02
C GLY A 84 -24.37 -11.34 13.42
N ALA A 85 -23.80 -10.16 13.68
CA ALA A 85 -23.92 -9.45 14.96
C ALA A 85 -25.19 -8.57 15.06
N ALA A 86 -26.03 -8.56 14.02
CA ALA A 86 -27.15 -7.64 13.92
C ALA A 86 -28.29 -7.98 14.88
N ALA A 87 -28.60 -7.04 15.78
CA ALA A 87 -29.75 -7.14 16.70
C ALA A 87 -31.12 -6.99 15.99
N SER A 88 -31.15 -6.54 14.72
CA SER A 88 -32.39 -6.34 13.96
C SER A 88 -32.23 -6.58 12.45
N PRO A 89 -33.31 -6.95 11.72
CA PRO A 89 -33.27 -7.12 10.26
C PRO A 89 -32.85 -5.86 9.48
N ALA A 90 -33.18 -4.67 10.01
CA ALA A 90 -32.80 -3.40 9.40
C ALA A 90 -31.29 -3.17 9.47
N LEU A 91 -30.68 -3.42 10.63
CA LEU A 91 -29.23 -3.34 10.80
C LEU A 91 -28.51 -4.40 9.96
N ASP A 92 -29.07 -5.60 9.88
CA ASP A 92 -28.52 -6.69 9.06
C ASP A 92 -28.55 -6.35 7.57
N GLY A 93 -29.62 -5.69 7.10
CA GLY A 93 -29.70 -5.12 5.76
C GLY A 93 -28.67 -4.02 5.49
N ALA A 94 -28.47 -3.12 6.46
CA ALA A 94 -27.48 -2.04 6.37
C ALA A 94 -26.05 -2.58 6.31
N LEU A 95 -25.70 -3.56 7.15
CA LEU A 95 -24.39 -4.22 7.16
C LEU A 95 -24.09 -4.92 5.83
N ARG A 96 -25.06 -5.66 5.28
CA ARG A 96 -24.89 -6.30 3.97
C ARG A 96 -24.71 -5.29 2.84
N GLN A 97 -25.45 -4.18 2.86
CA GLN A 97 -25.29 -3.13 1.86
C GLN A 97 -23.92 -2.45 1.99
N ALA A 98 -23.55 -2.03 3.20
CA ALA A 98 -22.25 -1.43 3.47
C ALA A 98 -21.10 -2.35 3.03
N ASN A 99 -21.21 -3.67 3.27
CA ASN A 99 -20.20 -4.62 2.83
C ASN A 99 -20.07 -4.67 1.31
N ARG A 100 -21.19 -4.68 0.56
CA ARG A 100 -21.16 -4.63 -0.90
C ARG A 100 -20.55 -3.32 -1.40
N ASP A 101 -20.90 -2.22 -0.75
CA ASP A 101 -20.36 -0.91 -1.10
C ASP A 101 -18.85 -0.86 -0.86
N VAL A 102 -18.35 -1.43 0.24
CA VAL A 102 -16.90 -1.55 0.52
C VAL A 102 -16.20 -2.44 -0.49
N LEU A 103 -16.75 -3.62 -0.81
CA LEU A 103 -16.17 -4.50 -1.84
C LEU A 103 -16.07 -3.77 -3.18
N ALA A 104 -17.12 -3.05 -3.59
CA ALA A 104 -17.12 -2.25 -4.81
C ALA A 104 -16.11 -1.09 -4.75
N ALA A 105 -16.04 -0.36 -3.64
CA ALA A 105 -15.12 0.76 -3.46
C ALA A 105 -13.64 0.30 -3.50
N LYS A 106 -13.33 -0.88 -2.94
CA LYS A 106 -11.98 -1.49 -2.98
C LYS A 106 -11.69 -2.26 -4.27
N GLY A 107 -12.63 -2.32 -5.23
CA GLY A 107 -12.44 -3.04 -6.50
C GLY A 107 -12.36 -4.57 -6.34
N LEU A 108 -13.01 -5.11 -5.32
CA LEU A 108 -13.01 -6.52 -4.96
C LEU A 108 -14.26 -7.25 -5.53
N PRO A 109 -14.22 -8.59 -5.66
CA PRO A 109 -15.37 -9.36 -6.13
C PRO A 109 -16.62 -9.14 -5.28
N ALA A 110 -17.77 -8.97 -5.92
CA ALA A 110 -19.04 -8.64 -5.26
C ALA A 110 -19.57 -9.79 -4.36
N ASP A 111 -19.15 -11.02 -4.62
CA ASP A 111 -19.42 -12.23 -3.83
C ASP A 111 -18.33 -12.54 -2.78
N GLY A 112 -17.40 -11.60 -2.57
CA GLY A 112 -16.36 -11.69 -1.57
C GLY A 112 -16.88 -11.79 -0.12
N PRO A 113 -16.01 -12.17 0.83
CA PRO A 113 -16.39 -12.30 2.23
C PRO A 113 -16.76 -10.95 2.85
N SER A 114 -17.32 -10.99 4.07
CA SER A 114 -17.53 -9.74 4.81
C SER A 114 -16.20 -9.18 5.28
N LEU A 115 -15.97 -7.91 4.96
CA LEU A 115 -14.77 -7.16 5.32
C LEU A 115 -15.02 -6.17 6.45
N LEU A 116 -16.24 -6.00 6.93
CA LEU A 116 -16.53 -5.02 7.99
C LEU A 116 -16.26 -5.63 9.37
N ARG A 117 -15.44 -4.95 10.17
CA ARG A 117 -15.18 -5.30 11.57
C ARG A 117 -15.50 -4.15 12.51
N LEU A 118 -15.72 -4.51 13.78
CA LEU A 118 -15.83 -3.60 14.90
C LEU A 118 -14.70 -3.88 15.87
N ARG A 119 -13.86 -2.89 16.13
CA ARG A 119 -12.72 -2.99 17.04
C ARG A 119 -12.87 -1.97 18.17
N LEU A 120 -12.29 -2.28 19.32
CA LEU A 120 -12.14 -1.29 20.38
C LEU A 120 -10.91 -0.42 20.07
N ALA A 121 -11.08 0.90 20.08
CA ALA A 121 -10.02 1.84 19.74
C ALA A 121 -8.72 1.62 20.53
N HIS A 122 -8.82 1.20 21.79
CA HIS A 122 -7.67 0.80 22.58
C HIS A 122 -8.04 -0.34 23.54
N PRO A 123 -7.20 -1.39 23.71
CA PRO A 123 -7.50 -2.52 24.60
C PRO A 123 -7.84 -2.12 26.04
N ASP A 124 -7.21 -1.06 26.58
CA ASP A 124 -7.46 -0.58 27.95
C ASP A 124 -8.88 -0.05 28.17
N MET A 125 -9.62 0.26 27.11
CA MET A 125 -11.02 0.72 27.22
C MET A 125 -11.95 -0.40 27.68
N ARG A 126 -11.52 -1.68 27.63
CA ARG A 126 -12.32 -2.82 28.09
C ARG A 126 -12.79 -2.64 29.53
N ALA A 127 -11.89 -2.20 30.42
CA ALA A 127 -12.25 -2.01 31.83
C ALA A 127 -13.35 -0.95 32.02
N ALA A 128 -13.36 0.12 31.22
CA ALA A 128 -14.39 1.14 31.24
C ALA A 128 -15.74 0.62 30.71
N LEU A 129 -15.72 -0.19 29.64
CA LEU A 129 -16.90 -0.88 29.12
C LEU A 129 -17.50 -1.85 30.14
N SER A 130 -16.66 -2.66 30.81
CA SER A 130 -17.15 -3.61 31.81
C SER A 130 -17.82 -2.88 33.00
N ARG A 131 -17.34 -1.67 33.36
CA ARG A 131 -17.99 -0.79 34.36
C ARG A 131 -19.30 -0.15 33.88
N GLY A 132 -19.58 -0.18 32.58
CA GLY A 132 -20.82 0.35 31.99
C GLY A 132 -20.72 1.77 31.51
N GLU A 133 -19.51 2.25 31.25
CA GLU A 133 -19.32 3.53 30.55
C GLU A 133 -19.88 3.41 29.13
N ALA A 134 -20.65 4.42 28.71
CA ALA A 134 -21.30 4.41 27.40
C ALA A 134 -20.25 4.62 26.28
N PRO A 135 -20.15 3.70 25.30
CA PRO A 135 -19.20 3.87 24.20
C PRO A 135 -19.68 4.93 23.20
N LEU A 136 -18.72 5.52 22.51
CA LEU A 136 -18.93 6.16 21.22
C LEU A 136 -18.64 5.17 20.09
N VAL A 137 -19.13 5.48 18.89
CA VAL A 137 -18.80 4.72 17.67
C VAL A 137 -18.23 5.67 16.64
N ALA A 138 -17.06 5.35 16.09
CA ALA A 138 -16.37 6.14 15.09
C ALA A 138 -16.01 5.25 13.89
N ALA A 139 -15.57 5.90 12.81
CA ALA A 139 -14.85 5.26 11.72
C ALA A 139 -13.48 5.93 11.60
N ALA A 140 -12.50 5.21 11.06
CA ALA A 140 -11.22 5.81 10.70
C ALA A 140 -11.45 6.90 9.64
N PRO A 141 -10.88 8.11 9.81
CA PRO A 141 -10.87 9.11 8.75
C PRO A 141 -10.00 8.60 7.59
N ALA A 142 -10.34 8.99 6.36
CA ALA A 142 -9.45 8.74 5.21
C ALA A 142 -8.13 9.51 5.37
N ASP A 143 -8.20 10.75 5.86
CA ASP A 143 -7.07 11.66 6.00
C ASP A 143 -6.17 11.33 7.21
N ASP A 144 -4.90 11.02 6.96
CA ASP A 144 -3.87 10.72 7.97
C ASP A 144 -3.40 11.93 8.76
N VAL A 145 -3.56 13.14 8.23
CA VAL A 145 -3.26 14.39 8.96
C VAL A 145 -4.46 14.93 9.72
N ALA A 146 -5.57 14.20 9.73
CA ALA A 146 -6.77 14.56 10.47
C ALA A 146 -6.41 14.83 11.94
N THR A 147 -6.68 16.05 12.40
CA THR A 147 -6.46 16.42 13.81
C THR A 147 -7.64 16.02 14.69
N THR A 148 -8.77 15.64 14.08
CA THR A 148 -9.99 15.28 14.77
C THR A 148 -10.65 14.05 14.17
N VAL A 149 -11.17 13.17 15.01
CA VAL A 149 -12.02 12.03 14.63
C VAL A 149 -13.46 12.33 14.99
N THR A 150 -14.39 12.13 14.04
CA THR A 150 -15.83 12.22 14.34
C THR A 150 -16.31 10.89 14.90
N ALA A 151 -16.92 10.95 16.08
CA ALA A 151 -17.58 9.82 16.71
C ALA A 151 -19.06 10.14 16.98
N TYR A 152 -19.85 9.10 17.21
CA TYR A 152 -21.29 9.18 17.42
C TYR A 152 -21.65 8.59 18.78
N ALA A 153 -22.39 9.35 19.57
CA ALA A 153 -22.99 8.87 20.81
C ALA A 153 -24.29 8.09 20.54
N GLY A 154 -24.78 7.38 21.54
CA GLY A 154 -25.98 6.54 21.44
C GLY A 154 -27.28 7.26 21.07
N ASP A 155 -27.36 8.56 21.29
CA ASP A 155 -28.45 9.44 20.88
C ASP A 155 -28.27 9.99 19.44
N GLY A 156 -27.16 9.62 18.78
CA GLY A 156 -26.77 10.09 17.45
C GLY A 156 -26.03 11.42 17.46
N ALA A 157 -25.72 12.00 18.62
CA ALA A 157 -24.94 13.23 18.71
C ALA A 157 -23.51 13.02 18.19
N LYS A 158 -23.01 13.98 17.42
CA LYS A 158 -21.61 14.00 16.98
C LYS A 158 -20.71 14.47 18.11
N VAL A 159 -19.64 13.73 18.34
CA VAL A 159 -18.57 14.05 19.30
C VAL A 159 -17.27 14.12 18.52
N LEU A 160 -16.56 15.24 18.63
CA LEU A 160 -15.22 15.38 18.03
C LEU A 160 -14.17 14.94 19.04
N LEU A 161 -13.36 13.97 18.64
CA LEU A 161 -12.25 13.43 19.41
C LEU A 161 -10.93 13.95 18.84
N ASP A 162 -9.91 14.07 19.69
CA ASP A 162 -8.56 14.40 19.26
C ASP A 162 -7.90 13.17 18.62
N ALA A 163 -7.46 13.29 17.37
CA ALA A 163 -6.83 12.18 16.64
C ALA A 163 -5.45 11.80 17.21
N ARG A 164 -4.80 12.70 17.96
CA ARG A 164 -3.45 12.47 18.52
C ARG A 164 -3.48 11.97 19.96
N LYS A 165 -4.67 11.85 20.56
CA LYS A 165 -4.82 11.46 21.95
C LYS A 165 -5.93 10.44 22.11
N VAL A 166 -5.54 9.23 22.54
CA VAL A 166 -6.49 8.17 22.87
C VAL A 166 -7.51 8.70 23.89
N PRO A 167 -8.82 8.66 23.55
CA PRO A 167 -9.86 9.19 24.43
C PRO A 167 -10.02 8.32 25.67
N ARG A 168 -10.47 8.93 26.78
CA ARG A 168 -10.80 8.19 28.01
C ARG A 168 -12.12 7.44 27.90
N GLN A 169 -13.08 8.02 27.18
CA GLN A 169 -14.35 7.38 26.90
C GLN A 169 -14.12 6.22 25.92
N PRO A 170 -14.73 5.03 26.14
CA PRO A 170 -14.62 3.93 25.21
C PRO A 170 -15.10 4.30 23.81
N VAL A 171 -14.36 3.88 22.78
CA VAL A 171 -14.71 4.10 21.38
C VAL A 171 -14.65 2.78 20.63
N PHE A 172 -15.74 2.42 19.97
CA PHE A 172 -15.72 1.39 18.94
C PHE A 172 -15.39 2.00 17.59
N VAL A 173 -14.52 1.34 16.84
CA VAL A 173 -14.11 1.72 15.49
C VAL A 173 -14.76 0.76 14.51
N VAL A 174 -15.52 1.31 13.57
CA VAL A 174 -16.03 0.61 12.39
C VAL A 174 -15.02 0.77 11.28
N GLU A 175 -14.48 -0.34 10.80
CA GLU A 175 -13.36 -0.34 9.87
C GLU A 175 -13.42 -1.55 8.94
N VAL A 176 -12.52 -1.55 7.96
CA VAL A 176 -12.26 -2.68 7.09
C VAL A 176 -11.30 -3.65 7.82
N ASP A 177 -11.59 -4.94 7.72
CA ASP A 177 -10.71 -6.04 8.08
C ASP A 177 -9.68 -6.19 6.96
N THR A 178 -8.69 -5.32 7.02
CA THR A 178 -7.58 -5.17 6.07
C THR A 178 -6.71 -6.42 5.99
N ALA A 179 -6.53 -7.16 7.09
CA ALA A 179 -5.93 -8.49 7.09
C ALA A 179 -6.67 -9.50 6.17
N LYS A 180 -7.98 -9.34 5.94
CA LYS A 180 -8.73 -10.08 4.91
C LYS A 180 -8.74 -9.39 3.55
N ALA A 181 -8.85 -8.06 3.53
CA ALA A 181 -8.99 -7.30 2.30
C ALA A 181 -7.70 -7.31 1.46
N LEU A 182 -6.53 -7.21 2.08
CA LEU A 182 -5.24 -7.12 1.42
C LEU A 182 -4.93 -8.37 0.57
N PRO A 183 -5.00 -9.61 1.08
CA PRO A 183 -4.78 -10.79 0.25
C PRO A 183 -5.74 -10.87 -0.96
N LEU A 184 -7.03 -10.54 -0.76
CA LEU A 184 -8.02 -10.52 -1.84
C LEU A 184 -7.69 -9.45 -2.89
N GLY A 185 -7.24 -8.28 -2.43
CA GLY A 185 -6.79 -7.19 -3.28
C GLY A 185 -5.58 -7.54 -4.13
N LEU A 186 -4.58 -8.16 -3.52
CA LEU A 186 -3.39 -8.63 -4.24
C LEU A 186 -3.72 -9.74 -5.24
N ASP A 187 -4.72 -10.59 -4.98
CA ASP A 187 -5.19 -11.57 -5.95
C ASP A 187 -5.88 -10.92 -7.15
N VAL A 188 -6.69 -9.86 -6.92
CA VAL A 188 -7.24 -9.03 -8.02
C VAL A 188 -6.11 -8.39 -8.82
N LEU A 189 -5.11 -7.82 -8.14
CA LEU A 189 -3.95 -7.20 -8.76
C LEU A 189 -3.24 -8.18 -9.69
N ARG A 190 -2.83 -9.35 -9.17
CA ARG A 190 -2.17 -10.41 -9.95
C ARG A 190 -3.01 -10.85 -11.14
N SER A 191 -4.31 -11.10 -10.92
CA SER A 191 -5.23 -11.53 -11.98
C SER A 191 -5.34 -10.50 -13.12
N VAL A 192 -5.36 -9.21 -12.81
CA VAL A 192 -5.38 -8.15 -13.83
C VAL A 192 -4.04 -8.08 -14.56
N LEU A 193 -2.92 -8.07 -13.85
CA LEU A 193 -1.58 -8.01 -14.45
C LEU A 193 -1.33 -9.21 -15.38
N ASP A 194 -1.72 -10.42 -14.96
CA ASP A 194 -1.63 -11.64 -15.76
C ASP A 194 -2.42 -11.56 -17.06
N ARG A 195 -3.64 -10.98 -17.02
CA ARG A 195 -4.44 -10.74 -18.25
C ARG A 195 -3.76 -9.78 -19.22
N HIS A 196 -2.89 -8.91 -18.73
CA HIS A 196 -2.06 -8.02 -19.54
C HIS A 196 -0.70 -8.63 -19.91
N GLY A 197 -0.42 -9.87 -19.51
CA GLY A 197 0.83 -10.56 -19.78
C GLY A 197 2.01 -10.04 -18.96
N ILE A 198 1.74 -9.33 -17.86
CA ILE A 198 2.72 -8.95 -16.83
C ILE A 198 2.61 -10.03 -15.75
N THR A 199 3.41 -11.08 -15.88
CA THR A 199 3.32 -12.24 -14.99
C THR A 199 4.35 -12.15 -13.87
N GLY A 200 3.98 -12.68 -12.69
CA GLY A 200 4.89 -12.80 -11.54
C GLY A 200 5.89 -13.95 -11.66
N ALA A 201 6.63 -14.16 -10.57
CA ALA A 201 7.68 -15.15 -10.59
C ALA A 201 7.15 -16.58 -10.58
N GLN A 202 7.49 -17.37 -11.61
CA GLN A 202 7.23 -18.80 -11.59
C GLN A 202 8.42 -19.54 -10.93
N PRO A 203 8.15 -20.56 -10.09
CA PRO A 203 9.19 -21.43 -9.56
C PRO A 203 9.96 -22.08 -10.71
N ALA A 204 11.30 -22.09 -10.63
CA ALA A 204 12.10 -22.86 -11.55
C ALA A 204 11.79 -24.35 -11.36
N ALA A 205 11.24 -25.01 -12.40
CA ALA A 205 10.76 -26.39 -12.32
C ALA A 205 11.88 -27.40 -12.05
N ASP A 206 13.12 -27.11 -12.46
CA ASP A 206 14.29 -27.95 -12.24
C ASP A 206 15.53 -27.08 -11.93
N GLY A 207 16.25 -27.41 -10.85
CA GLY A 207 17.59 -26.84 -10.57
C GLY A 207 17.70 -25.83 -9.43
N GLY A 208 16.60 -25.47 -8.76
CA GLY A 208 16.60 -24.47 -7.69
C GLY A 208 16.80 -23.03 -8.21
N TYR A 209 16.71 -22.04 -7.32
CA TYR A 209 16.84 -20.64 -7.70
C TYR A 209 17.34 -19.77 -6.55
N TRP A 210 17.89 -18.60 -6.89
CA TRP A 210 18.27 -17.60 -5.91
C TRP A 210 17.11 -16.64 -5.61
N ALA A 211 17.01 -16.26 -4.34
CA ALA A 211 16.06 -15.30 -3.83
C ALA A 211 16.74 -14.28 -2.91
N THR A 212 16.09 -13.13 -2.72
CA THR A 212 16.45 -12.17 -1.68
C THR A 212 15.63 -12.45 -0.43
N GLN A 213 16.30 -12.72 0.69
CA GLN A 213 15.68 -12.92 2.00
C GLN A 213 15.81 -11.66 2.87
N VAL A 214 14.69 -11.22 3.44
CA VAL A 214 14.62 -10.22 4.51
C VAL A 214 14.86 -10.91 5.85
N ARG A 215 16.01 -10.63 6.47
CA ARG A 215 16.37 -11.10 7.81
C ARG A 215 15.77 -10.23 8.90
N SER A 216 15.80 -8.92 8.68
CA SER A 216 15.14 -7.95 9.54
C SER A 216 14.62 -6.76 8.75
N VAL A 217 13.61 -6.10 9.28
CA VAL A 217 13.03 -4.89 8.70
C VAL A 217 12.51 -3.97 9.80
N ARG A 218 12.63 -2.66 9.59
CA ARG A 218 12.16 -1.61 10.50
C ARG A 218 11.65 -0.42 9.70
N LEU A 219 10.50 0.12 10.10
CA LEU A 219 9.96 1.40 9.63
C LEU A 219 10.19 2.48 10.68
N ASN A 220 10.53 3.69 10.24
CA ASN A 220 10.71 4.83 11.14
C ASN A 220 9.38 5.48 11.53
N ASP A 221 8.41 5.43 10.63
CA ASP A 221 7.09 6.02 10.77
C ASP A 221 6.14 5.14 9.93
N ASP A 222 5.19 4.51 10.60
CA ASP A 222 4.06 3.75 10.02
C ASP A 222 2.85 4.64 9.80
N LYS A 223 2.95 5.92 10.18
CA LYS A 223 2.06 7.01 9.79
C LYS A 223 0.63 6.92 10.32
N GLU A 224 0.33 5.96 11.20
CA GLU A 224 -1.03 5.71 11.66
C GLU A 224 -1.39 6.40 13.01
N PRO A 225 -2.50 7.16 13.08
CA PRO A 225 -3.09 7.56 14.35
C PRO A 225 -3.80 6.38 15.04
N TRP A 226 -4.06 6.48 16.35
CA TRP A 226 -4.68 5.40 17.18
C TRP A 226 -5.99 4.81 16.61
N ILE A 227 -6.65 5.54 15.72
CA ILE A 227 -7.92 5.18 15.11
C ILE A 227 -7.75 4.21 13.92
N LYS A 228 -6.61 4.19 13.21
CA LYS A 228 -6.47 3.48 11.92
C LYS A 228 -6.20 1.97 12.05
N GLY A 229 -5.40 1.52 13.01
CA GLY A 229 -5.28 0.10 13.32
C GLY A 229 -3.83 -0.34 13.42
N ASP A 230 -3.55 -1.52 12.89
CA ASP A 230 -2.19 -2.01 12.64
C ASP A 230 -1.89 -1.71 11.17
N ALA A 231 -0.67 -1.30 10.81
CA ALA A 231 -0.33 -0.99 9.43
C ALA A 231 -0.33 -2.23 8.53
N GLU A 232 -0.97 -2.14 7.35
CA GLU A 232 -1.01 -3.24 6.38
C GLU A 232 -0.01 -3.09 5.25
N ILE A 233 1.20 -3.56 5.50
CA ILE A 233 2.32 -3.44 4.55
C ILE A 233 2.34 -4.55 3.50
N PHE A 234 2.56 -4.18 2.25
CA PHE A 234 2.88 -5.09 1.15
C PHE A 234 4.00 -4.55 0.26
N GLY A 235 4.66 -5.46 -0.46
CA GLY A 235 5.71 -5.15 -1.42
C GLY A 235 5.30 -5.48 -2.85
N ILE A 236 5.77 -4.67 -3.78
CA ILE A 236 5.71 -4.88 -5.23
C ILE A 236 7.15 -5.05 -5.72
N THR A 237 7.47 -6.23 -6.22
CA THR A 237 8.78 -6.55 -6.81
C THR A 237 8.69 -6.49 -8.32
N GLY A 238 9.53 -5.68 -8.97
CA GLY A 238 9.55 -5.51 -10.42
C GLY A 238 10.87 -5.91 -11.05
N GLY A 239 10.83 -6.63 -12.17
CA GLY A 239 11.99 -6.91 -13.01
C GLY A 239 11.59 -7.12 -14.47
N PHE A 240 12.53 -7.51 -15.32
CA PHE A 240 12.23 -7.97 -16.67
C PHE A 240 12.13 -9.49 -16.67
N GLY A 241 11.01 -10.02 -17.13
CA GLY A 241 10.78 -11.42 -17.40
C GLY A 241 11.74 -11.99 -18.43
N LEU A 242 11.84 -13.33 -18.49
CA LEU A 242 12.67 -14.04 -19.47
C LEU A 242 12.28 -13.73 -20.93
N ASP A 243 11.05 -13.30 -21.17
CA ASP A 243 10.54 -12.86 -22.47
C ASP A 243 10.87 -11.39 -22.81
N GLY A 244 11.57 -10.69 -21.92
CA GLY A 244 11.96 -9.28 -22.08
C GLY A 244 10.86 -8.26 -21.76
N LYS A 245 9.69 -8.71 -21.26
CA LYS A 245 8.63 -7.83 -20.76
C LYS A 245 8.81 -7.57 -19.27
N VAL A 246 8.12 -6.56 -18.75
CA VAL A 246 8.07 -6.35 -17.30
C VAL A 246 7.33 -7.52 -16.62
N ALA A 247 7.90 -8.01 -15.52
CA ALA A 247 7.35 -9.02 -14.63
C ALA A 247 7.24 -8.44 -13.22
N VAL A 248 6.09 -8.64 -12.57
CA VAL A 248 5.79 -8.07 -11.25
C VAL A 248 5.28 -9.15 -10.32
N ASP A 249 5.82 -9.19 -9.11
CA ASP A 249 5.34 -10.05 -8.02
C ASP A 249 4.94 -9.19 -6.81
N THR A 250 4.08 -9.72 -5.95
CA THR A 250 3.66 -9.05 -4.71
C THR A 250 3.78 -9.94 -3.49
N VAL A 251 4.22 -9.34 -2.38
CA VAL A 251 4.47 -10.03 -1.12
C VAL A 251 3.80 -9.26 0.03
N THR A 252 3.05 -9.94 0.88
CA THR A 252 2.49 -9.32 2.09
C THR A 252 3.51 -9.34 3.22
N MET A 253 3.51 -8.29 4.04
CA MET A 253 4.38 -8.17 5.22
C MET A 253 3.52 -7.91 6.47
N PRO A 254 2.63 -8.85 6.84
CA PRO A 254 1.55 -8.65 7.83
C PRO A 254 2.06 -8.65 9.29
N TYR A 255 3.35 -8.43 9.47
CA TYR A 255 4.01 -8.33 10.77
C TYR A 255 4.57 -6.93 10.99
N LEU A 256 4.49 -6.03 10.01
CA LEU A 256 5.00 -4.66 10.10
C LEU A 256 3.96 -3.72 10.73
N ASP A 257 3.48 -4.08 11.91
CA ASP A 257 2.28 -3.48 12.51
C ASP A 257 2.57 -2.18 13.28
N ASN A 258 3.84 -1.93 13.65
CA ASN A 258 4.23 -0.81 14.50
C ASN A 258 5.52 -0.14 14.02
N ASP A 259 5.50 1.19 13.96
CA ASP A 259 6.69 2.01 13.78
C ASP A 259 7.73 1.78 14.87
N GLY A 260 8.99 2.09 14.52
CA GLY A 260 10.12 1.96 15.44
C GLY A 260 10.52 0.54 15.82
N THR A 261 9.69 -0.47 15.54
CA THR A 261 9.91 -1.88 15.86
C THR A 261 10.74 -2.56 14.78
N THR A 262 11.71 -3.37 15.21
CA THR A 262 12.49 -4.22 14.29
C THR A 262 11.91 -5.62 14.30
N TYR A 263 11.47 -6.07 13.13
CA TYR A 263 10.93 -7.41 12.92
C TYR A 263 11.95 -8.32 12.27
N TYR A 264 11.82 -9.64 12.47
CA TYR A 264 12.80 -10.65 12.02
C TYR A 264 12.13 -11.81 11.24
N PRO A 265 11.54 -11.54 10.06
CA PRO A 265 10.61 -12.45 9.41
C PRO A 265 11.26 -13.65 8.70
N ASN A 266 12.53 -13.53 8.29
CA ASN A 266 13.20 -14.50 7.41
C ASN A 266 12.42 -14.79 6.10
N GLN A 267 11.68 -13.80 5.60
CA GLN A 267 10.80 -13.89 4.44
C GLN A 267 11.57 -13.67 3.12
N LEU A 268 11.15 -14.34 2.04
CA LEU A 268 11.66 -14.09 0.69
C LEU A 268 10.82 -12.99 0.00
N ILE A 269 11.47 -12.04 -0.66
CA ILE A 269 10.80 -10.89 -1.31
C ILE A 269 11.10 -10.74 -2.80
N VAL A 270 12.17 -11.37 -3.29
CA VAL A 270 12.54 -11.38 -4.72
C VAL A 270 12.86 -12.82 -5.11
N HIS A 271 12.22 -13.33 -6.16
CA HIS A 271 12.47 -14.66 -6.72
C HIS A 271 13.10 -14.51 -8.12
N PHE A 272 14.42 -14.69 -8.24
CA PHE A 272 15.14 -14.40 -9.48
C PHE A 272 14.91 -15.44 -10.59
N SER A 273 14.21 -16.54 -10.34
CA SER A 273 13.86 -17.55 -11.35
C SER A 273 13.05 -16.98 -12.52
N ALA A 274 12.40 -15.84 -12.30
CA ALA A 274 11.52 -15.22 -13.26
C ALA A 274 12.15 -14.09 -14.06
N TYR A 275 13.36 -13.66 -13.69
CA TYR A 275 13.96 -12.46 -14.26
C TYR A 275 15.10 -12.77 -15.22
N LYS A 276 15.10 -12.08 -16.36
CA LYS A 276 16.17 -12.08 -17.35
C LYS A 276 17.46 -11.52 -16.78
N TYR A 277 17.35 -10.46 -15.98
CA TYR A 277 18.48 -9.83 -15.32
C TYR A 277 18.62 -10.32 -13.88
N ASN A 278 19.86 -10.35 -13.40
CA ASN A 278 20.18 -10.52 -11.98
C ASN A 278 19.87 -9.24 -11.17
N LEU A 279 18.76 -8.57 -11.48
CA LEU A 279 18.37 -7.28 -10.95
C LEU A 279 16.85 -7.19 -10.87
N ALA A 280 16.35 -6.74 -9.72
CA ALA A 280 14.96 -6.44 -9.48
C ALA A 280 14.85 -5.21 -8.56
N ASP A 281 13.73 -4.53 -8.65
CA ASP A 281 13.37 -3.42 -7.78
C ASP A 281 12.29 -3.86 -6.80
N PHE A 282 12.26 -3.24 -5.63
CA PHE A 282 11.26 -3.50 -4.60
C PHE A 282 10.65 -2.19 -4.11
N VAL A 283 9.33 -2.08 -4.19
CA VAL A 283 8.56 -0.95 -3.68
C VAL A 283 7.70 -1.45 -2.52
N MET A 284 7.79 -0.80 -1.37
CA MET A 284 6.99 -1.09 -0.19
C MET A 284 5.85 -0.07 -0.10
N MET A 285 4.66 -0.58 0.18
CA MET A 285 3.37 0.09 0.15
C MET A 285 2.58 -0.24 1.41
N GLU A 286 1.66 0.62 1.78
CA GLU A 286 0.68 0.44 2.85
C GLU A 286 -0.74 0.39 2.22
N ASP A 287 -1.70 -0.30 2.84
CA ASP A 287 -3.14 -0.19 2.50
C ASP A 287 -3.82 0.64 3.60
N ASP A 288 -4.04 1.92 3.33
CA ASP A 288 -4.72 2.89 4.20
C ASP A 288 -6.23 2.59 4.47
N GLY A 289 -6.75 1.52 3.89
CA GLY A 289 -8.14 1.09 4.00
C GLY A 289 -9.04 1.52 2.83
N ASP A 290 -8.69 2.56 2.07
CA ASP A 290 -9.48 3.10 0.96
C ASP A 290 -8.94 2.66 -0.42
N THR A 291 -7.81 1.93 -0.46
CA THR A 291 -7.23 1.35 -1.68
C THR A 291 -8.24 0.59 -2.55
N ASN A 292 -8.32 0.99 -3.83
CA ASN A 292 -9.00 0.25 -4.90
C ASN A 292 -8.00 -0.58 -5.72
N TYR A 293 -7.99 -1.88 -5.47
CA TYR A 293 -7.03 -2.82 -6.05
C TYR A 293 -7.19 -3.01 -7.56
N GLN A 294 -8.43 -2.96 -8.08
CA GLN A 294 -8.66 -3.06 -9.52
C GLN A 294 -8.09 -1.85 -10.26
N SER A 295 -8.33 -0.64 -9.74
CA SER A 295 -7.81 0.60 -10.30
C SER A 295 -6.28 0.64 -10.25
N LEU A 296 -5.68 0.25 -9.11
CA LEU A 296 -4.23 0.12 -8.98
C LEU A 296 -3.66 -0.84 -10.04
N ALA A 297 -4.29 -2.00 -10.21
CA ALA A 297 -3.81 -2.99 -11.16
C ALA A 297 -3.86 -2.51 -12.62
N VAL A 298 -4.93 -1.82 -12.99
CA VAL A 298 -5.08 -1.23 -14.34
C VAL A 298 -4.05 -0.14 -14.56
N ALA A 299 -3.77 0.68 -13.55
CA ALA A 299 -2.78 1.76 -13.66
C ALA A 299 -1.36 1.19 -13.79
N LEU A 300 -1.00 0.20 -12.95
CA LEU A 300 0.26 -0.52 -13.06
C LEU A 300 0.41 -1.22 -14.41
N ALA A 301 -0.61 -1.94 -14.88
CA ALA A 301 -0.58 -2.54 -16.20
C ALA A 301 -0.32 -1.50 -17.29
N SER A 302 -1.04 -0.37 -17.24
CA SER A 302 -0.92 0.69 -18.25
C SER A 302 0.48 1.31 -18.27
N ALA A 303 1.08 1.55 -17.11
CA ALA A 303 2.43 2.11 -17.02
C ALA A 303 3.50 1.12 -17.53
N LEU A 304 3.40 -0.15 -17.10
CA LEU A 304 4.44 -1.14 -17.33
C LEU A 304 4.41 -1.75 -18.73
N LEU A 305 3.24 -1.82 -19.38
CA LEU A 305 3.09 -2.38 -20.74
C LEU A 305 3.92 -1.65 -21.81
N THR A 306 4.24 -0.37 -21.58
CA THR A 306 5.02 0.45 -22.53
C THR A 306 6.52 0.23 -22.40
N ILE A 307 6.96 -0.42 -21.32
CA ILE A 307 8.36 -0.64 -21.01
C ILE A 307 8.78 -1.98 -21.62
N VAL A 308 9.70 -1.89 -22.59
CA VAL A 308 10.31 -3.05 -23.21
C VAL A 308 11.81 -3.03 -22.95
N ASP A 309 12.39 -4.22 -22.81
CA ASP A 309 13.83 -4.36 -22.65
C ASP A 309 14.59 -3.91 -23.91
N GLY A 310 15.36 -2.82 -23.76
CA GLY A 310 16.22 -2.25 -24.81
C GLY A 310 17.63 -2.85 -24.86
N GLY A 311 17.91 -3.94 -24.13
CA GLY A 311 19.22 -4.58 -24.01
C GLY A 311 20.02 -4.15 -22.77
N ALA A 312 19.41 -3.36 -21.87
CA ALA A 312 20.00 -2.93 -20.60
C ALA A 312 18.91 -2.84 -19.53
N TYR A 313 19.28 -3.14 -18.27
CA TYR A 313 18.35 -3.02 -17.16
C TYR A 313 18.01 -1.54 -16.91
N VAL A 314 16.71 -1.24 -16.87
CA VAL A 314 16.18 0.07 -16.47
C VAL A 314 15.39 -0.13 -15.17
N PRO A 315 15.70 0.61 -14.10
CA PRO A 315 14.92 0.53 -12.87
C PRO A 315 13.45 0.87 -13.11
N LEU A 316 12.58 0.05 -12.54
CA LEU A 316 11.13 0.07 -12.63
C LEU A 316 10.46 0.81 -11.47
N VAL A 317 11.16 1.10 -10.36
CA VAL A 317 10.56 1.81 -9.21
C VAL A 317 9.78 3.04 -9.66
N ASN A 318 10.37 3.94 -10.45
CA ASN A 318 9.70 5.18 -10.86
C ASN A 318 8.49 4.90 -11.76
N ALA A 319 8.52 3.85 -12.58
CA ALA A 319 7.37 3.45 -13.38
C ALA A 319 6.23 2.93 -12.52
N ILE A 320 6.55 2.15 -11.48
CA ILE A 320 5.59 1.65 -10.48
C ILE A 320 5.01 2.84 -9.71
N LEU A 321 5.85 3.74 -9.19
CA LEU A 321 5.40 4.89 -8.41
C LEU A 321 4.53 5.84 -9.25
N ASN A 322 4.91 6.13 -10.50
CA ASN A 322 4.11 6.98 -11.39
C ASN A 322 2.76 6.34 -11.80
N ALA A 323 2.62 5.02 -11.64
CA ALA A 323 1.37 4.33 -11.92
C ALA A 323 0.37 4.44 -10.75
N ILE A 324 0.85 4.76 -9.54
CA ILE A 324 -0.01 4.91 -8.37
C ILE A 324 -0.88 6.17 -8.56
N PRO A 325 -2.22 6.07 -8.43
CA PRO A 325 -3.11 7.21 -8.64
C PRO A 325 -2.75 8.43 -7.78
N ALA A 326 -2.82 9.64 -8.36
CA ALA A 326 -2.48 10.90 -7.66
C ALA A 326 -3.22 11.11 -6.33
N SER A 327 -4.45 10.58 -6.21
CA SER A 327 -5.24 10.64 -4.97
C SER A 327 -4.60 9.90 -3.80
N TRP A 328 -3.71 8.94 -4.07
CA TRP A 328 -2.96 8.19 -3.06
C TRP A 328 -1.71 8.94 -2.56
N TRP A 329 -1.37 10.06 -3.22
CA TRP A 329 -0.22 10.91 -2.88
C TRP A 329 -0.60 12.21 -2.16
N THR A 330 -1.90 12.51 -2.05
CA THR A 330 -2.37 13.81 -1.55
C THR A 330 -2.81 13.81 -0.09
N ASP A 331 -3.11 12.64 0.48
CA ASP A 331 -3.60 12.49 1.87
C ASP A 331 -2.75 11.48 2.71
N ASP A 332 -1.54 11.22 2.22
CA ASP A 332 -0.44 10.28 2.55
C ASP A 332 -0.35 9.57 3.92
N PRO A 333 0.05 8.27 3.91
CA PRO A 333 0.97 7.70 2.88
C PRO A 333 0.67 6.28 2.36
N ASP A 334 0.38 6.16 1.07
CA ASP A 334 0.40 4.89 0.32
C ASP A 334 1.73 4.64 -0.43
N TYR A 335 2.85 5.18 0.05
CA TYR A 335 4.20 4.76 -0.35
C TYR A 335 5.10 4.79 0.88
N VAL A 336 5.68 3.64 1.22
CA VAL A 336 6.50 3.50 2.42
C VAL A 336 7.97 3.76 2.09
N ASP A 337 8.53 2.96 1.19
CA ASP A 337 9.90 3.12 0.73
C ASP A 337 10.20 2.26 -0.52
N SER A 338 11.39 2.39 -1.10
CA SER A 338 11.83 1.60 -2.25
C SER A 338 13.31 1.25 -2.21
N TRP A 339 13.64 0.12 -2.83
CA TRP A 339 15.00 -0.38 -2.99
C TRP A 339 15.24 -0.73 -4.46
N TYR A 340 16.26 -0.10 -5.02
CA TYR A 340 16.60 -0.22 -6.43
C TYR A 340 17.65 -1.31 -6.62
N THR A 341 17.56 -2.05 -7.73
CA THR A 341 18.62 -2.92 -8.24
C THR A 341 19.10 -4.00 -7.26
N LEU A 342 18.17 -4.64 -6.55
CA LEU A 342 18.44 -5.84 -5.75
C LEU A 342 18.90 -6.98 -6.68
N SER A 343 19.97 -7.66 -6.31
CA SER A 343 20.59 -8.76 -7.05
C SER A 343 20.71 -10.03 -6.21
N THR A 344 21.04 -11.17 -6.82
CA THR A 344 21.33 -12.41 -6.08
C THR A 344 22.55 -12.32 -5.16
N ALA A 345 23.37 -11.27 -5.27
CA ALA A 345 24.49 -11.02 -4.37
C ALA A 345 24.17 -9.97 -3.28
N THR A 346 22.98 -9.36 -3.32
CA THR A 346 22.62 -8.30 -2.39
C THR A 346 22.47 -8.85 -0.98
N GLY A 347 23.20 -8.27 -0.03
CA GLY A 347 23.14 -8.62 1.38
C GLY A 347 23.65 -7.51 2.29
N GLY A 348 23.38 -7.65 3.59
CA GLY A 348 23.69 -6.64 4.61
C GLY A 348 22.53 -5.66 4.83
N GLN A 349 22.80 -4.61 5.60
CA GLN A 349 21.82 -3.58 5.91
C GLN A 349 21.70 -2.58 4.76
N LEU A 350 20.47 -2.35 4.29
CA LEU A 350 20.12 -1.37 3.27
C LEU A 350 19.05 -0.43 3.80
N ASN A 351 19.22 0.86 3.57
CA ASN A 351 18.18 1.85 3.75
C ASN A 351 17.38 1.99 2.46
N GLY A 352 16.08 2.22 2.58
CA GLY A 352 15.27 2.57 1.43
C GLY A 352 15.59 3.98 0.92
N ALA A 353 15.22 4.24 -0.32
CA ALA A 353 15.52 5.48 -1.03
C ALA A 353 14.83 6.72 -0.42
N ALA A 354 13.64 6.56 0.16
CA ALA A 354 12.92 7.61 0.89
C ALA A 354 13.43 7.80 2.33
N GLY A 355 14.17 6.82 2.86
CA GLY A 355 14.75 6.87 4.20
C GLY A 355 13.75 6.58 5.32
N ASN A 356 12.57 6.04 5.01
CA ASN A 356 11.59 5.62 6.00
C ASN A 356 11.86 4.19 6.49
N GLY A 357 12.19 3.28 5.57
CA GLY A 357 12.42 1.87 5.84
C GLY A 357 13.89 1.47 5.83
N SER A 358 14.22 0.43 6.59
CA SER A 358 15.52 -0.24 6.52
C SER A 358 15.36 -1.75 6.59
N MET A 359 16.17 -2.49 5.82
CA MET A 359 16.14 -3.95 5.77
C MET A 359 17.56 -4.54 5.90
N SER A 360 17.69 -5.64 6.64
CA SER A 360 18.85 -6.52 6.54
C SER A 360 18.51 -7.63 5.56
N LEU A 361 19.25 -7.69 4.45
CA LEU A 361 19.04 -8.67 3.39
C LEU A 361 20.11 -9.75 3.38
N ALA A 362 19.78 -10.90 2.82
CA ALA A 362 20.72 -11.96 2.53
C ALA A 362 20.34 -12.68 1.23
N PRO A 363 21.33 -13.10 0.41
CA PRO A 363 21.11 -14.09 -0.63
C PRO A 363 20.59 -15.40 -0.04
N TYR A 364 19.58 -15.98 -0.65
CA TYR A 364 19.03 -17.26 -0.24
C TYR A 364 18.88 -18.21 -1.42
N TRP A 365 19.44 -19.41 -1.31
CA TRP A 365 19.26 -20.46 -2.31
C TRP A 365 18.05 -21.32 -1.96
N VAL A 366 17.07 -21.35 -2.86
CA VAL A 366 15.91 -22.23 -2.77
C VAL A 366 16.22 -23.51 -3.55
N ALA A 367 16.44 -24.59 -2.83
CA ALA A 367 16.68 -25.92 -3.42
C ALA A 367 15.37 -26.52 -3.96
N PRO A 368 15.43 -27.32 -5.06
CA PRO A 368 14.29 -28.13 -5.48
C PRO A 368 14.00 -29.22 -4.44
N LEU A 369 12.73 -29.66 -4.38
CA LEU A 369 12.28 -30.75 -3.48
C LEU A 369 12.82 -32.12 -3.88
#